data_AF-A0AA43CW66-F1
#
_entry.id   AF-A0AA43CW66-F1
#
_cell.length_a   1.000
_cell.length_b   1.000
_cell.length_c   1.000
_cell.angle_alpha   90.00
_cell.angle_beta   90.00
_cell.angle_gamma   90.00
#
_symmetry.space_group_name_H-M   'P 1'
#
loop_
_entity.id
_entity.type
_entity.pdbx_description
1 polymer ?
#
loop_
_entity_poly.entity_id
_entity_poly.type
_entity_poly.pdbx_seq_one_letter_code
_entity_poly.pdbx_strand_id
1 'polypeptide(L)'
;MRVMVLAALLMVSPLSADTESDIRSALDYFAETWNEGDLEAIRGFYHPDFVLVTDDGVIPLAQRIDDLEDIARAGEDRGELKYVDVSVQSLGEKHATAYGRISLAFKDGSAFNSWFTSVYLKTPFGWKVILTHN
;
A
#
# COMPACT_ATOMS: atom_id res chain seq x y z
N MET A 1 0.53 54.01 -28.33
CA MET A 1 1.47 53.02 -28.89
C MET A 1 1.43 51.81 -27.96
N ARG A 2 1.04 50.63 -28.47
CA ARG A 2 0.62 49.45 -27.71
C ARG A 2 1.76 48.84 -26.88
N VAL A 3 1.56 48.66 -25.57
CA VAL A 3 2.40 47.78 -24.74
C VAL A 3 1.82 46.38 -24.84
N MET A 4 2.60 45.47 -25.43
CA MET A 4 2.25 44.07 -25.61
C MET A 4 2.73 43.32 -24.36
N VAL A 5 1.81 42.98 -23.46
CA VAL A 5 2.12 42.14 -22.29
C VAL A 5 2.16 40.69 -22.74
N LEU A 6 3.37 40.16 -22.87
CA LEU A 6 3.62 38.74 -23.11
C LEU A 6 3.35 38.00 -21.79
N ALA A 7 2.17 37.39 -21.66
CA ALA A 7 1.87 36.49 -20.55
C ALA A 7 2.64 35.19 -20.77
N ALA A 8 3.80 35.06 -20.12
CA ALA A 8 4.50 33.79 -20.01
C ALA A 8 3.69 32.90 -19.04
N LEU A 9 2.88 31.98 -19.60
CA LEU A 9 2.39 30.84 -18.85
C LEU A 9 3.60 30.02 -18.42
N LEU A 10 3.98 30.13 -17.15
CA LEU A 10 4.77 29.12 -16.47
C LEU A 10 3.98 27.81 -16.56
N MET A 11 4.39 26.94 -17.47
CA MET A 11 3.99 25.53 -17.42
C MET A 11 4.57 24.99 -16.12
N VAL A 12 3.77 25.00 -15.07
CA VAL A 12 4.00 24.16 -13.89
C VAL A 12 3.86 22.74 -14.41
N SER A 13 4.99 22.13 -14.79
CA SER A 13 5.04 20.69 -14.96
C SER A 13 4.50 20.08 -13.66
N PRO A 14 3.46 19.24 -13.70
CA PRO A 14 3.05 18.55 -12.49
C PRO A 14 4.30 17.88 -11.95
N LEU A 15 4.62 18.13 -10.69
CA LEU A 15 5.63 17.38 -9.97
C LEU A 15 5.19 15.93 -10.16
N SER A 16 5.86 15.19 -11.06
CA SER A 16 5.65 13.76 -11.16
C SER A 16 6.15 13.25 -9.83
N ALA A 17 5.24 13.11 -8.87
CA ALA A 17 5.52 12.47 -7.60
C ALA A 17 6.20 11.15 -7.97
N ASP A 18 7.38 10.94 -7.40
CA ASP A 18 8.15 9.75 -7.67
C ASP A 18 7.30 8.56 -7.22
N THR A 19 6.74 7.83 -8.19
CA THR A 19 5.82 6.73 -7.93
C THR A 19 6.48 5.67 -7.06
N GLU A 20 7.80 5.51 -7.19
CA GLU A 20 8.56 4.64 -6.29
C GLU A 20 8.48 5.14 -4.84
N SER A 21 8.85 6.40 -4.58
CA SER A 21 8.74 7.00 -3.24
C SER A 21 7.32 6.94 -2.68
N ASP A 22 6.30 7.28 -3.49
CA ASP A 22 4.90 7.27 -3.06
C ASP A 22 4.44 5.87 -2.61
N ILE A 23 4.79 4.83 -3.38
CA ILE A 23 4.40 3.45 -3.06
C ILE A 23 5.19 2.92 -1.86
N ARG A 24 6.47 3.27 -1.73
CA ARG A 24 7.24 2.96 -0.52
C ARG A 24 6.62 3.61 0.71
N SER A 25 6.22 4.87 0.63
CA SER A 25 5.51 5.55 1.73
C SER A 25 4.16 4.89 2.05
N ALA A 26 3.43 4.41 1.05
CA ALA A 26 2.18 3.69 1.28
C ALA A 26 2.42 2.35 2.03
N LEU A 27 3.48 1.62 1.66
CA LEU A 27 3.89 0.39 2.34
C LEU A 27 4.36 0.67 3.78
N ASP A 28 5.17 1.70 3.99
CA ASP A 28 5.64 2.12 5.32
C ASP A 28 4.46 2.50 6.21
N TYR A 29 3.51 3.29 5.69
CA TYR A 29 2.28 3.65 6.39
C TYR A 29 1.45 2.42 6.79
N PHE A 30 1.31 1.43 5.90
CA PHE A 30 0.62 0.20 6.23
C PHE A 30 1.32 -0.57 7.36
N ALA A 31 2.66 -0.66 7.33
CA ALA A 31 3.43 -1.32 8.37
C ALA A 31 3.32 -0.60 9.72
N GLU A 32 3.42 0.73 9.74
CA GLU A 32 3.21 1.56 10.93
C GLU A 32 1.82 1.31 11.53
N THR A 33 0.79 1.43 10.69
CA THR A 33 -0.60 1.24 11.10
C THR A 33 -0.86 -0.17 11.64
N TRP A 34 -0.27 -1.20 11.02
CA TRP A 34 -0.30 -2.58 11.52
C TRP A 34 0.34 -2.71 12.89
N ASN A 35 1.53 -2.12 13.06
CA ASN A 35 2.31 -2.19 14.29
C ASN A 35 1.64 -1.44 15.45
N GLU A 36 0.96 -0.32 15.16
CA GLU A 36 0.14 0.42 16.12
C GLU A 36 -1.20 -0.27 16.40
N GLY A 37 -1.62 -1.14 15.50
CA GLY A 37 -2.87 -1.87 15.57
C GLY A 37 -4.11 -1.06 15.19
N ASP A 38 -3.95 0.00 14.40
CA ASP A 38 -5.03 0.84 13.92
C ASP A 38 -5.75 0.20 12.72
N LEU A 39 -6.72 -0.67 13.02
CA LEU A 39 -7.50 -1.34 11.98
C LEU A 39 -8.35 -0.40 11.13
N GLU A 40 -8.70 0.78 11.62
CA GLU A 40 -9.49 1.74 10.85
C GLU A 40 -8.65 2.33 9.72
N ALA A 41 -7.43 2.76 10.04
CA ALA A 41 -6.47 3.22 9.05
C ALA A 41 -6.07 2.11 8.06
N ILE A 42 -5.94 0.85 8.51
CA ILE A 42 -5.70 -0.30 7.61
C ILE A 42 -6.82 -0.45 6.57
N ARG A 43 -8.10 -0.26 6.93
CA ARG A 43 -9.20 -0.30 5.95
C ARG A 43 -9.01 0.75 4.86
N GLY A 44 -8.55 1.92 5.26
CA GLY A 44 -8.25 3.03 4.35
C GLY A 44 -7.16 2.72 3.34
N PHE A 45 -6.33 1.70 3.54
CA PHE A 45 -5.29 1.29 2.59
C PHE A 45 -5.84 0.59 1.34
N TYR A 46 -6.95 -0.13 1.50
CA TYR A 46 -7.54 -0.94 0.43
C TYR A 46 -8.41 -0.10 -0.50
N HIS A 47 -8.38 -0.42 -1.80
CA HIS A 47 -9.41 0.01 -2.73
C HIS A 47 -10.68 -0.84 -2.52
N PRO A 48 -11.91 -0.30 -2.75
CA PRO A 48 -13.14 -1.09 -2.61
C PRO A 48 -13.18 -2.38 -3.44
N ASP A 49 -12.50 -2.39 -4.59
CA ASP A 49 -12.39 -3.55 -5.48
C ASP A 49 -11.22 -4.49 -5.12
N PHE A 50 -10.63 -4.34 -3.94
CA PHE A 50 -9.47 -5.12 -3.53
C PHE A 50 -9.75 -6.63 -3.50
N VAL A 51 -8.76 -7.40 -3.95
CA VAL A 51 -8.68 -8.85 -3.75
C VAL A 51 -7.30 -9.27 -3.23
N LEU A 52 -7.30 -10.25 -2.34
CA LEU A 52 -6.10 -10.98 -1.92
C LEU A 52 -6.12 -12.34 -2.61
N VAL A 53 -5.04 -12.69 -3.31
CA VAL A 53 -4.81 -14.00 -3.90
C VAL A 53 -3.83 -14.75 -3.00
N THR A 54 -4.15 -16.00 -2.69
CA THR A 54 -3.29 -16.93 -1.94
C THR A 54 -3.25 -18.28 -2.65
N ASP A 55 -2.43 -19.21 -2.16
CA ASP A 55 -2.40 -20.60 -2.62
C ASP A 55 -3.78 -21.30 -2.53
N ASP A 56 -4.62 -20.88 -1.58
CA ASP A 56 -5.96 -21.46 -1.34
C ASP A 56 -7.07 -20.79 -2.17
N GLY A 57 -6.76 -19.70 -2.89
CA GLY A 57 -7.68 -19.03 -3.80
C GLY A 57 -7.77 -17.52 -3.61
N VAL A 58 -8.91 -16.95 -4.01
CA VAL A 58 -9.15 -15.50 -4.00
C VAL A 58 -10.02 -15.12 -2.81
N ILE A 59 -9.51 -14.24 -1.97
CA ILE A 59 -10.16 -13.66 -0.79
C ILE A 59 -10.62 -12.24 -1.16
N PRO A 60 -11.94 -11.94 -1.16
CA PRO A 60 -12.44 -10.60 -1.41
C PRO A 60 -12.18 -9.67 -0.22
N LEU A 61 -12.22 -8.35 -0.46
CA LEU A 61 -12.02 -7.34 0.58
C LEU A 61 -12.86 -7.58 1.84
N ALA A 62 -14.16 -7.90 1.70
CA ALA A 62 -15.03 -8.11 2.85
C ALA A 62 -14.48 -9.20 3.80
N GLN A 63 -14.12 -10.37 3.25
CA GLN A 63 -13.52 -11.45 4.03
C GLN A 63 -12.17 -11.03 4.62
N ARG A 64 -11.31 -10.35 3.85
CA ARG A 64 -10.02 -9.87 4.36
C ARG A 64 -10.18 -8.93 5.56
N ILE A 65 -11.20 -8.07 5.53
CA ILE A 65 -11.50 -7.18 6.63
C ILE A 65 -12.01 -7.95 7.84
N ASP A 66 -12.88 -8.94 7.66
CA ASP A 66 -13.34 -9.81 8.75
C ASP A 66 -12.15 -10.55 9.41
N ASP A 67 -11.23 -11.09 8.60
CA ASP A 67 -10.01 -11.76 9.11
C ASP A 67 -9.13 -10.80 9.95
N LEU A 68 -9.00 -9.54 9.52
CA LEU A 68 -8.24 -8.53 10.24
C LEU A 68 -8.91 -8.17 11.59
N GLU A 69 -10.23 -8.09 11.62
CA GLU A 69 -11.00 -7.90 12.86
C GLU A 69 -10.82 -9.07 13.82
N ASP A 70 -10.84 -10.30 13.31
CA ASP A 70 -10.61 -11.51 14.10
C ASP A 70 -9.24 -11.50 14.76
N ILE A 71 -8.19 -11.17 13.99
CA ILE A 71 -6.81 -11.04 14.50
C ILE A 71 -6.75 -9.99 15.61
N ALA A 72 -7.36 -8.82 15.44
CA ALA A 72 -7.33 -7.79 16.47
C ALA A 72 -8.12 -8.17 17.73
N ARG A 73 -9.24 -8.88 17.57
CA ARG A 73 -10.08 -9.36 18.70
C ARG A 73 -9.42 -10.47 19.49
N ALA A 74 -8.67 -11.36 18.84
CA ALA A 74 -7.94 -12.44 19.50
C ALA A 74 -6.93 -11.88 20.52
N GLY A 75 -6.42 -10.66 20.29
CA GLY A 75 -5.45 -10.01 21.18
C GLY A 75 -4.08 -10.70 21.21
N GLU A 76 -3.87 -11.65 20.30
CA GLU A 76 -2.62 -12.39 20.12
C GLU A 76 -1.54 -11.48 19.54
N ASP A 77 -0.29 -11.92 19.67
CA ASP A 77 0.83 -11.23 19.06
C ASP A 77 0.79 -11.38 17.54
N ARG A 78 0.41 -10.29 16.86
CA ARG A 78 0.32 -10.23 15.40
C ARG A 78 1.68 -10.06 14.71
N GLY A 79 2.75 -9.88 15.49
CA GLY A 79 4.10 -9.64 14.99
C GLY A 79 4.31 -8.22 14.46
N GLU A 80 5.53 -7.71 14.60
CA GLU A 80 5.96 -6.43 14.06
C GLU A 80 6.25 -6.59 12.55
N LEU A 81 5.50 -5.88 11.72
CA LEU A 81 5.60 -5.93 10.27
C LEU A 81 6.69 -4.99 9.74
N LYS A 82 7.48 -5.53 8.82
CA LYS A 82 8.42 -4.78 7.96
C LYS A 82 8.33 -5.27 6.53
N TYR A 83 8.50 -4.33 5.60
CA TYR A 83 8.73 -4.64 4.19
C TYR A 83 10.24 -4.66 3.90
N VAL A 84 10.69 -5.68 3.16
CA VAL A 84 12.10 -5.94 2.88
C VAL A 84 12.30 -6.17 1.39
N ASP A 85 13.39 -5.65 0.83
CA ASP A 85 13.76 -5.78 -0.58
C ASP A 85 12.64 -5.40 -1.56
N VAL A 86 11.93 -4.32 -1.24
CA VAL A 86 10.83 -3.83 -2.07
C VAL A 86 11.39 -3.27 -3.37
N SER A 87 10.88 -3.78 -4.48
CA SER A 87 10.98 -3.19 -5.82
C SER A 87 9.64 -2.58 -6.19
N VAL A 88 9.66 -1.40 -6.79
CA VAL A 88 8.47 -0.71 -7.31
C VAL A 88 8.65 -0.48 -8.80
N GLN A 89 7.58 -0.69 -9.57
CA GLN A 89 7.53 -0.38 -10.99
C GLN A 89 6.25 0.37 -11.32
N SER A 90 6.38 1.53 -11.97
CA SER A 90 5.24 2.24 -12.54
C SER A 90 4.65 1.44 -13.71
N LEU A 91 3.33 1.36 -13.77
CA LEU A 91 2.56 0.73 -14.85
C LEU A 91 1.79 1.78 -15.67
N GLY A 92 2.15 3.06 -15.52
CA GLY A 92 1.48 4.21 -16.12
C GLY A 92 1.20 5.30 -15.08
N GLU A 93 0.46 6.34 -15.48
CA GLU A 93 0.23 7.53 -14.64
C GLU A 93 -0.54 7.27 -13.34
N LYS A 94 -1.35 6.20 -13.32
CA LYS A 94 -2.28 5.89 -12.23
C LYS A 94 -2.07 4.52 -11.59
N HIS A 95 -1.14 3.73 -12.08
CA HIS A 95 -0.94 2.37 -11.60
C HIS A 95 0.54 2.11 -11.32
N ALA A 96 0.78 1.27 -10.32
CA ALA A 96 2.09 0.77 -9.98
C ALA A 96 1.98 -0.66 -9.47
N THR A 97 3.06 -1.41 -9.58
CA THR A 97 3.23 -2.68 -8.90
C THR A 97 4.39 -2.58 -7.93
N ALA A 98 4.30 -3.27 -6.79
CA ALA A 98 5.42 -3.49 -5.90
C ALA A 98 5.49 -4.96 -5.52
N TYR A 99 6.70 -5.48 -5.41
CA TYR A 99 6.94 -6.82 -4.89
C TYR A 99 8.16 -6.80 -3.98
N GLY A 100 8.21 -7.76 -3.07
CA GLY A 100 9.24 -7.84 -2.05
C GLY A 100 8.85 -8.87 -1.02
N ARG A 101 9.38 -8.73 0.19
CA ARG A 101 9.08 -9.64 1.29
C ARG A 101 8.43 -8.90 2.44
N ILE A 102 7.41 -9.51 3.03
CA ILE A 102 6.94 -9.16 4.37
C ILE A 102 7.75 -9.96 5.39
N SER A 103 8.08 -9.33 6.51
CA SER A 103 8.67 -9.96 7.68
C SER A 103 7.86 -9.57 8.90
N LEU A 104 7.33 -10.56 9.63
CA LEU A 104 6.67 -10.38 10.91
C LEU A 104 7.60 -10.93 12.00
N ALA A 105 8.02 -10.08 12.94
CA ALA A 105 8.81 -10.48 14.10
C ALA A 105 7.90 -10.62 15.33
N PHE A 106 7.89 -11.79 15.96
CA PHE A 106 7.04 -12.09 17.12
C PHE A 106 7.83 -11.94 18.43
N LYS A 107 7.11 -11.69 19.52
CA LYS A 107 7.62 -11.50 20.88
C LYS A 107 8.32 -12.74 21.43
N ASP A 108 7.96 -13.92 20.95
CA ASP A 108 8.63 -15.18 21.29
C ASP A 108 9.98 -15.37 20.58
N GLY A 109 10.36 -14.41 19.71
CA GLY A 109 11.60 -14.41 18.94
C GLY A 109 11.50 -15.16 17.61
N SER A 110 10.34 -15.76 17.29
CA SER A 110 10.09 -16.33 15.98
C SER A 110 9.83 -15.25 14.93
N ALA A 111 9.92 -15.62 13.66
CA ALA A 111 9.61 -14.72 12.55
C ALA A 111 8.90 -15.44 11.42
N PHE A 112 7.94 -14.77 10.80
CA PHE A 112 7.29 -15.19 9.57
C PHE A 112 7.79 -14.33 8.41
N ASN A 113 8.12 -14.96 7.28
CA ASN A 113 8.58 -14.26 6.09
C ASN A 113 7.84 -14.82 4.88
N SER A 114 7.26 -13.94 4.07
CA SER A 114 6.62 -14.33 2.81
C SER A 114 6.93 -13.31 1.72
N TRP A 115 6.88 -13.77 0.46
CA TRP A 115 6.83 -12.85 -0.66
C TRP A 115 5.46 -12.21 -0.75
N PHE A 116 5.41 -11.02 -1.34
CA PHE A 116 4.18 -10.40 -1.78
C PHE A 116 4.37 -9.79 -3.16
N THR A 117 3.29 -9.66 -3.91
CA THR A 117 3.17 -8.80 -5.09
C THR A 117 1.87 -8.03 -4.99
N SER A 118 1.93 -6.70 -5.04
CA SER A 118 0.76 -5.83 -4.92
C SER A 118 0.65 -4.87 -6.10
N VAL A 119 -0.57 -4.66 -6.56
CA VAL A 119 -0.90 -3.64 -7.57
C VAL A 119 -1.66 -2.50 -6.90
N TYR A 120 -1.29 -1.27 -7.26
CA TYR A 120 -1.81 -0.04 -6.69
C TYR A 120 -2.50 0.81 -7.74
N LEU A 121 -3.55 1.51 -7.31
CA LEU A 121 -4.26 2.55 -8.06
C LEU A 121 -4.10 3.90 -7.36
N LYS A 122 -3.72 4.92 -8.11
CA LYS A 122 -3.68 6.31 -7.64
C LYS A 122 -5.10 6.88 -7.59
N THR A 123 -5.54 7.26 -6.40
CA THR A 123 -6.85 7.89 -6.16
C THR A 123 -6.66 9.34 -5.68
N PRO A 124 -7.72 10.17 -5.65
CA PRO A 124 -7.67 11.47 -4.97
C PRO A 124 -7.31 11.40 -3.47
N PHE A 125 -7.46 10.22 -2.85
CA PHE A 125 -7.17 9.97 -1.43
C PHE A 125 -5.85 9.20 -1.24
N GLY A 126 -4.93 9.31 -2.20
CA GLY A 126 -3.65 8.62 -2.22
C GLY A 126 -3.68 7.29 -2.97
N TRP A 127 -2.58 6.55 -2.88
CA TRP A 127 -2.46 5.23 -3.50
C TRP A 127 -3.22 4.19 -2.67
N LYS A 128 -4.02 3.37 -3.34
CA LYS A 128 -4.79 2.28 -2.74
C LYS A 128 -4.37 0.97 -3.37
N VAL A 129 -4.24 -0.09 -2.57
CA VAL A 129 -3.97 -1.42 -3.10
C VAL A 129 -5.26 -2.01 -3.68
N ILE A 130 -5.18 -2.51 -4.91
CA ILE A 130 -6.32 -3.15 -5.62
C ILE A 130 -6.15 -4.67 -5.71
N LEU A 131 -4.93 -5.17 -5.60
CA LEU A 131 -4.65 -6.60 -5.61
C LEU A 131 -3.39 -6.85 -4.81
N THR A 132 -3.39 -7.91 -4.01
CA THR A 132 -2.17 -8.49 -3.44
C THR A 132 -2.16 -9.99 -3.72
N HIS A 133 -1.00 -10.54 -4.02
CA HIS A 133 -0.74 -11.96 -4.11
C HIS A 133 0.37 -12.32 -3.12
N ASN A 134 0.12 -13.29 -2.26
CA ASN A 134 1.04 -13.77 -1.22
C ASN A 134 1.33 -15.26 -1.40
#